data_AF-M5BX43-F1
#
_entry.id   AF-M5BX43-F1
#
_cell.length_a   1.000
_cell.length_b   1.000
_cell.length_c   1.000
_cell.angle_alpha   90.00
_cell.angle_beta   90.00
_cell.angle_gamma   90.00
#
_symmetry.space_group_name_H-M   'P 1'
#
loop_
_entity.id
_entity.type
_entity.pdbx_description
1 polymer ?
#
loop_
_entity_poly.entity_id
_entity_poly.type
_entity_poly.pdbx_seq_one_letter_code
_entity_poly.pdbx_strand_id
1 'polypeptide(L)'
;MSLAVRAAQLQRPLARLSLRAGVSTWANVPAGPPDPILGVSEAFKADKDSRKINLGVGAYRDDSGKPYILPSVQAAEDKIAASKADKEYLPITGLADFTKLAAKLAYGSDSAPFSEGRIAVTQSISGTGALRIGGAFLARHYPHAKTIYLPTPSWGNHTPIFRDSGLEVKNYRCDRLLE
;
A
#
# COMPACT_ATOMS: atom_id res chain seq x y z
N MET A 1 15.24 72.29 59.10
CA MET A 1 15.97 71.56 58.04
C MET A 1 15.45 70.13 58.04
N SER A 2 14.77 69.74 56.96
CA SER A 2 13.89 68.57 56.85
C SER A 2 14.65 67.32 56.38
N LEU A 3 14.45 66.19 57.04
CA LEU A 3 14.94 64.87 56.62
C LEU A 3 13.80 64.12 55.91
N ALA A 4 13.94 63.93 54.61
CA ALA A 4 12.98 63.22 53.76
C ALA A 4 13.22 61.69 53.80
N VAL A 5 12.11 60.96 53.90
CA VAL A 5 12.01 59.49 53.91
C VAL A 5 12.29 58.92 52.52
N ARG A 6 13.17 57.91 52.42
CA ARG A 6 13.43 57.15 51.19
C ARG A 6 12.31 56.14 50.93
N ALA A 7 11.64 56.25 49.79
CA ALA A 7 10.76 55.20 49.26
C ALA A 7 11.58 54.21 48.41
N ALA A 8 11.56 52.93 48.77
CA ALA A 8 12.18 51.85 48.01
C ALA A 8 11.25 51.45 46.84
N GLN A 9 11.71 51.63 45.61
CA GLN A 9 11.01 51.16 44.41
C GLN A 9 11.34 49.68 44.17
N LEU A 10 10.36 48.80 44.37
CA LEU A 10 10.41 47.40 43.97
C LEU A 10 10.30 47.28 42.45
N GLN A 11 11.42 47.10 41.75
CA GLN A 11 11.43 46.68 40.36
C GLN A 11 11.10 45.18 40.27
N ARG A 12 9.90 44.85 39.80
CA ARG A 12 9.54 43.46 39.44
C ARG A 12 10.28 43.09 38.15
N PRO A 13 10.97 41.94 38.08
CA PRO A 13 11.57 41.50 36.83
C PRO A 13 10.46 41.09 35.87
N LEU A 14 10.49 41.64 34.65
CA LEU A 14 9.68 41.17 33.54
C LEU A 14 10.08 39.72 33.25
N ALA A 15 9.21 38.77 33.55
CA ALA A 15 9.36 37.39 33.13
C ALA A 15 9.42 37.38 31.59
N ARG A 16 10.60 37.08 31.02
CA ARG A 16 10.72 36.75 29.60
C ARG A 16 9.93 35.47 29.38
N LEU A 17 8.71 35.58 28.85
CA LEU A 17 8.07 34.44 28.20
C LEU A 17 8.98 34.03 27.04
N SER A 18 9.73 32.95 27.24
CA SER A 18 10.35 32.25 26.13
C SER A 18 9.22 31.69 25.28
N LEU A 19 8.89 32.37 24.20
CA LEU A 19 8.15 31.80 23.08
C LEU A 19 9.03 30.67 22.54
N ARG A 20 8.90 29.46 23.12
CA ARG A 20 9.29 28.25 22.41
C ARG A 20 8.33 28.16 21.24
N ALA A 21 8.73 28.69 20.08
CA ALA A 21 8.12 28.29 18.82
C ALA A 21 8.14 26.76 18.84
N GLY A 22 6.96 26.15 19.01
CA GLY A 22 6.84 24.71 19.10
C GLY A 22 7.43 24.14 17.82
N VAL A 23 8.57 23.45 17.94
CA VAL A 23 9.11 22.69 16.81
C VAL A 23 7.98 21.77 16.36
N SER A 24 7.62 21.85 15.08
CA SER A 24 6.53 21.05 14.51
C SER A 24 6.74 19.58 14.88
N THR A 25 5.67 18.90 15.29
CA THR A 25 5.68 17.44 15.53
C THR A 25 6.29 16.66 14.35
N TRP A 26 6.21 17.22 13.14
CA TRP A 26 6.64 16.62 11.89
C TRP A 26 8.01 17.10 11.40
N ALA A 27 8.71 17.95 12.15
CA ALA A 27 9.93 18.63 11.69
C ALA A 27 11.06 17.68 11.25
N ASN A 28 11.06 16.45 11.75
CA ASN A 28 12.09 15.45 11.48
C ASN A 28 11.59 14.28 10.61
N VAL A 29 10.38 14.36 10.04
CA VAL A 29 9.88 13.31 9.15
C VAL A 29 10.60 13.42 7.79
N PRO A 30 11.41 12.43 7.40
CA PRO A 30 12.10 12.47 6.11
C PRO A 30 11.10 12.29 4.96
N ALA A 31 11.43 12.84 3.79
CA ALA A 31 10.71 12.51 2.58
C ALA A 31 10.85 11.00 2.28
N GLY A 32 9.75 10.37 1.87
CA GLY A 32 9.78 8.98 1.41
C GLY A 32 10.61 8.83 0.13
N PRO A 33 11.18 7.64 -0.12
CA PRO A 33 11.86 7.39 -1.38
C PRO A 33 10.88 7.52 -2.55
N PRO A 34 11.32 8.08 -3.70
CA PRO A 34 10.47 8.14 -4.89
C PRO A 34 10.16 6.74 -5.40
N ASP A 35 8.90 6.49 -5.76
CA ASP A 35 8.51 5.23 -6.40
C ASP A 35 9.02 5.21 -7.85
N PRO A 36 9.86 4.23 -8.24
CA PRO A 36 10.50 4.21 -9.55
C PRO A 36 9.52 4.03 -10.71
N ILE A 37 8.30 3.53 -10.48
CA ILE A 37 7.27 3.32 -11.51
C ILE A 37 6.34 4.54 -11.61
N LEU A 38 5.99 5.16 -10.47
CA LEU A 38 5.10 6.33 -10.48
C LEU A 38 5.78 7.56 -11.11
N GLY A 39 7.08 7.76 -10.86
CA GLY A 39 7.83 8.88 -11.45
C GLY A 39 7.82 8.86 -12.98
N VAL A 40 7.88 7.68 -13.61
CA VAL A 40 7.81 7.52 -15.07
C VAL A 40 6.44 7.94 -15.60
N SER A 41 5.37 7.62 -14.88
CA SER A 41 4.02 8.00 -15.27
C SER A 41 3.78 9.50 -15.20
N GLU A 42 4.34 10.17 -14.19
CA GLU A 42 4.26 11.63 -14.05
C GLU A 42 5.05 12.34 -15.15
N ALA A 43 6.29 11.89 -15.42
CA ALA A 43 7.09 12.40 -16.52
C ALA A 43 6.39 12.22 -17.87
N PHE A 44 5.82 11.03 -18.12
CA PHE A 44 5.04 10.76 -19.33
C PHE A 44 3.82 11.69 -19.46
N LYS A 45 3.12 11.99 -18.37
CA LYS A 45 1.98 12.94 -18.40
C LYS A 45 2.44 14.37 -18.70
N ALA A 46 3.57 14.79 -18.14
CA ALA A 46 4.14 16.13 -18.33
C ALA A 46 4.74 16.35 -19.73
N ASP A 47 5.16 15.28 -20.41
CA ASP A 47 5.69 15.34 -21.78
C ASP A 47 4.64 15.84 -22.77
N LYS A 48 5.03 16.79 -23.63
CA LYS A 48 4.17 17.43 -24.63
C LYS A 48 4.35 16.85 -26.04
N ASP A 49 5.33 15.98 -26.26
CA ASP A 49 5.50 15.32 -27.57
C ASP A 49 4.29 14.42 -27.85
N SER A 50 3.69 14.58 -29.04
CA SER A 50 2.54 13.79 -29.47
C SER A 50 2.89 12.33 -29.79
N ARG A 51 4.19 12.00 -29.91
CA ARG A 51 4.72 10.66 -30.20
C ARG A 51 5.19 9.93 -28.95
N LYS A 52 4.96 10.48 -27.75
CA LYS A 52 5.36 9.84 -26.49
C LYS A 52 4.71 8.46 -26.33
N ILE A 53 5.47 7.50 -25.81
CA ILE A 53 5.01 6.13 -25.56
C ILE A 53 5.30 5.80 -24.08
N ASN A 54 4.31 5.23 -23.38
CA ASN A 54 4.47 4.76 -22.00
C ASN A 54 4.62 3.24 -21.97
N LEU A 55 5.83 2.78 -21.69
CA LEU A 55 6.15 1.35 -21.50
C LEU A 55 6.51 1.02 -20.03
N GLY A 56 6.22 1.94 -19.09
CA GLY A 56 6.63 1.80 -17.70
C GLY A 56 5.64 1.03 -16.83
N VAL A 57 4.37 1.39 -16.89
CA VAL A 57 3.33 0.74 -16.06
C VAL A 57 2.76 -0.46 -16.82
N GLY A 58 2.75 -1.63 -16.18
CA GLY A 58 2.11 -2.85 -16.67
C GLY A 58 0.57 -2.80 -16.64
N ALA A 59 -0.02 -1.71 -17.12
CA ALA A 59 -1.46 -1.55 -17.25
C ALA A 59 -1.85 -1.79 -18.72
N TYR A 60 -2.76 -2.73 -18.94
CA TYR A 60 -3.20 -3.10 -20.28
C TYR A 60 -3.83 -1.91 -21.03
N ARG A 61 -3.56 -1.85 -22.33
CA ARG A 61 -4.01 -0.81 -23.25
C ARG A 61 -4.56 -1.44 -24.53
N ASP A 62 -5.49 -0.76 -25.17
CA ASP A 62 -5.95 -1.11 -26.51
C ASP A 62 -4.95 -0.67 -27.59
N ASP A 63 -5.28 -0.96 -28.86
CA ASP A 63 -4.46 -0.59 -30.02
C ASP A 63 -4.28 0.93 -30.21
N SER A 64 -5.10 1.74 -29.53
CA SER A 64 -5.00 3.20 -29.51
C SER A 64 -4.23 3.74 -28.31
N GLY A 65 -3.67 2.86 -27.48
CA GLY A 65 -2.92 3.22 -26.27
C GLY A 65 -3.80 3.69 -25.11
N LYS A 66 -5.11 3.43 -25.14
CA LYS A 66 -6.06 3.83 -24.08
C LYS A 66 -6.33 2.69 -23.09
N PRO A 67 -6.74 3.00 -21.84
CA PRO A 67 -7.18 1.97 -20.90
C PRO A 67 -8.31 1.13 -21.49
N TYR A 68 -8.14 -0.19 -21.47
CA TYR A 68 -9.11 -1.12 -22.03
C TYR A 68 -9.96 -1.75 -20.93
N ILE A 69 -11.28 -1.63 -21.05
CA ILE A 69 -12.26 -2.24 -20.15
C ILE A 69 -12.71 -3.55 -20.81
N LEU A 70 -12.59 -4.65 -20.08
CA LEU A 70 -13.02 -5.97 -20.56
C LEU A 70 -14.54 -5.98 -20.76
N PRO A 71 -15.06 -6.50 -21.90
CA PRO A 71 -16.52 -6.60 -22.12
C PRO A 71 -17.25 -7.38 -21.03
N SER A 72 -16.60 -8.40 -20.45
CA SER A 72 -17.13 -9.18 -19.32
C SER A 72 -17.28 -8.35 -18.04
N VAL A 73 -16.37 -7.40 -17.80
CA VAL A 73 -16.43 -6.49 -16.65
C VAL A 73 -17.56 -5.48 -16.86
N GLN A 74 -17.67 -4.88 -18.06
CA GLN A 74 -18.77 -3.97 -18.38
C GLN A 74 -20.14 -4.63 -18.17
N ALA A 75 -20.32 -5.85 -18.67
CA ALA A 75 -21.56 -6.59 -18.48
C ALA A 75 -21.85 -6.95 -17.01
N ALA A 76 -20.81 -7.11 -16.17
CA ALA A 76 -20.98 -7.32 -14.74
C ALA A 76 -21.38 -6.03 -14.02
N GLU A 77 -20.78 -4.89 -14.37
CA GLU A 77 -21.14 -3.57 -13.85
C GLU A 77 -22.62 -3.25 -14.12
N ASP A 78 -23.09 -3.49 -15.34
CA ASP A 78 -24.49 -3.26 -15.72
C ASP A 78 -25.45 -4.11 -14.87
N LYS A 79 -25.10 -5.38 -14.63
CA LYS A 79 -25.90 -6.29 -13.78
C LYS A 79 -25.95 -5.83 -12.33
N ILE A 80 -24.81 -5.40 -11.78
CA ILE A 80 -24.72 -4.90 -10.39
C ILE A 80 -25.50 -3.60 -10.24
N ALA A 81 -25.40 -2.69 -11.21
CA ALA A 81 -26.16 -1.44 -11.21
C ALA A 81 -27.68 -1.70 -11.28
N ALA A 82 -28.11 -2.66 -12.12
CA ALA A 82 -29.49 -3.05 -12.24
C ALA A 82 -30.04 -3.77 -10.98
N SER A 83 -29.20 -4.51 -10.25
CA SER A 83 -29.64 -5.28 -9.08
C SER A 83 -30.00 -4.42 -7.87
N LYS A 84 -29.59 -3.13 -7.85
CA LYS A 84 -29.84 -2.19 -6.73
C LYS A 84 -29.48 -2.79 -5.37
N ALA A 85 -28.36 -3.51 -5.30
CA ALA A 85 -27.88 -4.09 -4.05
C ALA A 85 -27.64 -3.00 -3.00
N ASP A 86 -27.85 -3.33 -1.72
CA ASP A 86 -27.44 -2.47 -0.62
C ASP A 86 -25.91 -2.33 -0.56
N LYS A 87 -25.44 -1.42 0.30
CA LYS A 87 -24.02 -1.09 0.48
C LYS A 87 -23.59 -1.33 1.92
N GLU A 88 -24.20 -2.31 2.57
CA GLU A 88 -23.87 -2.67 3.94
C GLU A 88 -22.45 -3.27 4.04
N TYR A 89 -21.97 -3.36 5.27
CA TYR A 89 -20.67 -3.98 5.54
C TYR A 89 -20.66 -5.45 5.12
N LEU A 90 -19.60 -5.84 4.40
CA LEU A 90 -19.28 -7.24 4.19
C LEU A 90 -18.74 -7.88 5.49
N PRO A 91 -18.81 -9.22 5.61
CA PRO A 91 -18.07 -9.94 6.63
C PRO A 91 -16.57 -9.60 6.61
N ILE A 92 -15.88 -9.78 7.75
CA ILE A 92 -14.44 -9.49 7.90
C ILE A 92 -13.59 -10.17 6.82
N THR A 93 -13.96 -11.40 6.44
CA THR A 93 -13.24 -12.20 5.43
C THR A 93 -13.65 -11.88 3.99
N GLY A 94 -14.57 -10.93 3.78
CA GLY A 94 -15.10 -10.53 2.49
C GLY A 94 -16.39 -11.24 2.09
N LEU A 95 -16.78 -11.06 0.83
CA LEU A 95 -17.97 -11.66 0.25
C LEU A 95 -17.76 -13.17 0.01
N ALA A 96 -18.61 -14.02 0.58
CA ALA A 96 -18.43 -15.47 0.58
C ALA A 96 -18.38 -16.08 -0.84
N ASP A 97 -19.23 -15.62 -1.75
CA ASP A 97 -19.21 -16.11 -3.14
C ASP A 97 -17.94 -15.67 -3.87
N PHE A 98 -17.45 -14.45 -3.61
CA PHE A 98 -16.21 -13.96 -4.18
C PHE A 98 -15.02 -14.81 -3.73
N THR A 99 -14.88 -15.06 -2.42
CA THR A 99 -13.75 -15.85 -1.89
C THR A 99 -13.79 -17.29 -2.39
N LYS A 100 -14.97 -17.91 -2.45
CA LYS A 100 -15.16 -19.26 -3.00
C LYS A 100 -14.79 -19.35 -4.47
N LEU A 101 -15.29 -18.42 -5.30
CA LEU A 101 -15.01 -18.41 -6.74
C LEU A 101 -13.55 -18.04 -7.04
N ALA A 102 -12.95 -17.13 -6.26
CA ALA A 102 -11.53 -16.81 -6.34
C ALA A 102 -10.65 -18.02 -6.02
N ALA A 103 -10.99 -18.80 -4.98
CA ALA A 103 -10.29 -20.04 -4.66
C ALA A 103 -10.39 -21.06 -5.81
N LYS A 104 -11.59 -21.23 -6.36
CA LYS A 104 -11.84 -22.11 -7.51
C LYS A 104 -11.03 -21.69 -8.74
N LEU A 105 -10.96 -20.39 -9.02
CA LEU A 105 -10.18 -19.85 -10.13
C LEU A 105 -8.67 -20.09 -9.94
N ALA A 106 -8.15 -19.86 -8.72
CA ALA A 106 -6.72 -19.95 -8.44
C ALA A 106 -6.21 -21.40 -8.42
N TYR A 107 -6.97 -22.33 -7.85
CA TYR A 107 -6.54 -23.72 -7.67
C TYR A 107 -7.13 -24.70 -8.68
N GLY A 108 -8.22 -24.33 -9.36
CA GLY A 108 -9.00 -25.23 -10.22
C GLY A 108 -9.98 -26.09 -9.42
N SER A 109 -11.11 -26.45 -10.06
CA SER A 109 -12.18 -27.23 -9.43
C SER A 109 -11.75 -28.63 -9.01
N ASP A 110 -10.79 -29.19 -9.73
CA ASP A 110 -10.40 -30.60 -9.62
C ASP A 110 -9.16 -30.76 -8.72
N SER A 111 -8.71 -29.67 -8.09
CA SER A 111 -7.57 -29.71 -7.19
C SER A 111 -7.95 -30.29 -5.84
N ALA A 112 -7.14 -31.24 -5.35
CA ALA A 112 -7.35 -31.87 -4.05
C ALA A 112 -7.49 -30.85 -2.89
N PRO A 113 -6.68 -29.77 -2.79
CA PRO A 113 -6.88 -28.78 -1.73
C PRO A 113 -8.25 -28.11 -1.77
N PHE A 114 -8.80 -27.85 -2.97
CA PHE A 114 -10.12 -27.25 -3.13
C PHE A 114 -11.24 -28.24 -2.80
N SER A 115 -11.19 -29.46 -3.35
CA SER A 115 -12.22 -30.48 -3.11
C SER A 115 -12.27 -30.99 -1.67
N GLU A 116 -11.13 -31.01 -0.98
CA GLU A 116 -11.01 -31.45 0.42
C GLU A 116 -11.21 -30.31 1.43
N GLY A 117 -11.48 -29.08 0.99
CA GLY A 117 -11.72 -27.93 1.87
C GLY A 117 -10.49 -27.46 2.67
N ARG A 118 -9.28 -27.66 2.14
CA ARG A 118 -8.01 -27.29 2.81
C ARG A 118 -7.56 -25.85 2.57
N ILE A 119 -8.31 -25.06 1.81
CA ILE A 119 -7.94 -23.70 1.43
C ILE A 119 -8.63 -22.69 2.37
N ALA A 120 -7.82 -21.91 3.08
CA ALA A 120 -8.29 -20.71 3.79
C ALA A 120 -8.16 -19.48 2.88
N VAL A 121 -9.25 -18.71 2.73
CA VAL A 121 -9.29 -17.52 1.86
C VAL A 121 -9.93 -16.34 2.59
N THR A 122 -9.34 -15.16 2.42
CA THR A 122 -9.90 -13.88 2.84
C THR A 122 -9.76 -12.89 1.69
N GLN A 123 -10.78 -12.05 1.48
CA GLN A 123 -10.69 -10.94 0.54
C GLN A 123 -9.71 -9.88 1.06
N SER A 124 -8.94 -9.27 0.15
CA SER A 124 -7.95 -8.23 0.47
C SER A 124 -8.04 -7.06 -0.51
N ILE A 125 -7.34 -5.98 -0.20
CA ILE A 125 -7.16 -4.85 -1.13
C ILE A 125 -6.11 -5.24 -2.18
N SER A 126 -6.57 -5.97 -3.20
CA SER A 126 -5.76 -6.48 -4.30
C SER A 126 -4.54 -7.30 -3.82
N GLY A 127 -3.54 -7.48 -4.68
CA GLY A 127 -2.32 -8.24 -4.39
C GLY A 127 -1.45 -7.63 -3.29
N THR A 128 -1.28 -6.30 -3.28
CA THR A 128 -0.51 -5.60 -2.23
C THR A 128 -1.10 -5.86 -0.83
N GLY A 129 -2.43 -5.75 -0.69
CA GLY A 129 -3.11 -6.06 0.56
C GLY A 129 -3.01 -7.53 0.96
N ALA A 130 -3.08 -8.44 -0.03
CA ALA A 130 -2.90 -9.88 0.22
C ALA A 130 -1.51 -10.17 0.79
N LEU A 131 -0.45 -9.63 0.17
CA LEU A 131 0.92 -9.77 0.63
C LEU A 131 1.12 -9.17 2.02
N ARG A 132 0.50 -8.02 2.31
CA ARG A 132 0.57 -7.37 3.63
C ARG A 132 -0.08 -8.23 4.72
N ILE A 133 -1.28 -8.76 4.47
CA ILE A 133 -1.99 -9.65 5.41
C ILE A 133 -1.18 -10.93 5.61
N GLY A 134 -0.72 -11.57 4.53
CA GLY A 134 0.07 -12.80 4.60
C GLY A 134 1.39 -12.60 5.34
N GLY A 135 2.11 -11.52 5.05
CA GLY A 135 3.34 -11.15 5.75
C GLY A 135 3.11 -10.93 7.25
N ALA A 136 2.08 -10.16 7.61
CA ALA A 136 1.72 -9.92 9.01
C ALA A 136 1.30 -11.21 9.74
N PHE A 137 0.56 -12.09 9.06
CA PHE A 137 0.13 -13.38 9.60
C PHE A 137 1.34 -14.28 9.90
N LEU A 138 2.26 -14.42 8.94
CA LEU A 138 3.50 -15.18 9.13
C LEU A 138 4.36 -14.59 10.25
N ALA A 139 4.53 -13.25 10.27
CA ALA A 139 5.29 -12.57 11.31
C ALA A 139 4.71 -12.82 12.71
N ARG A 140 3.38 -12.84 12.84
CA ARG A 140 2.70 -12.98 14.14
C ARG A 140 2.56 -14.43 14.61
N HIS A 141 2.34 -15.38 13.70
CA HIS A 141 1.88 -16.73 14.06
C HIS A 141 2.82 -17.87 13.69
N TYR A 142 3.68 -17.72 12.68
CA TYR A 142 4.57 -18.81 12.28
C TYR A 142 5.72 -18.97 13.30
N PRO A 143 5.90 -20.08 14.02
CA PRO A 143 6.85 -20.14 15.14
C PRO A 143 8.32 -20.31 14.71
N HIS A 144 8.58 -20.54 13.42
CA HIS A 144 9.91 -20.83 12.90
C HIS A 144 10.54 -19.61 12.20
N ALA A 145 11.48 -19.86 11.30
CA ALA A 145 12.25 -18.83 10.60
C ALA A 145 11.34 -17.76 9.97
N LYS A 146 11.71 -16.49 10.20
CA LYS A 146 11.00 -15.30 9.73
C LYS A 146 11.62 -14.70 8.47
N THR A 147 12.42 -15.50 7.77
CA THR A 147 13.13 -15.10 6.56
C THR A 147 12.28 -15.43 5.33
N ILE A 148 11.95 -14.41 4.54
CA ILE A 148 11.34 -14.53 3.21
C ILE A 148 12.42 -14.42 2.15
N TYR A 149 12.38 -15.31 1.16
CA TYR A 149 13.30 -15.35 0.03
C TYR A 149 12.64 -14.78 -1.23
N LEU A 150 13.22 -13.73 -1.81
CA LEU A 150 12.77 -13.12 -3.06
C LEU A 150 13.73 -13.43 -4.22
N PRO A 151 13.22 -13.65 -5.45
CA PRO A 151 14.09 -13.79 -6.62
C PRO A 151 14.82 -12.48 -6.90
N THR A 152 15.97 -12.55 -7.57
CA THR A 152 16.66 -11.37 -8.12
C THR A 152 16.66 -11.46 -9.65
N PRO A 153 15.97 -10.56 -10.39
CA PRO A 153 15.15 -9.44 -9.90
C PRO A 153 13.77 -9.86 -9.35
N SER A 154 13.09 -8.93 -8.65
CA SER A 154 11.71 -9.07 -8.13
C SER A 154 10.91 -7.78 -8.34
N TRP A 155 9.60 -7.83 -8.14
CA TRP A 155 8.77 -6.61 -8.10
C TRP A 155 9.22 -5.70 -6.95
N GLY A 156 9.47 -4.41 -7.26
CA GLY A 156 10.09 -3.46 -6.33
C GLY A 156 9.36 -3.30 -4.99
N ASN A 157 8.06 -3.58 -4.94
CA ASN A 157 7.26 -3.45 -3.73
C ASN A 157 7.34 -4.68 -2.80
N HIS A 158 7.88 -5.83 -3.24
CA HIS A 158 7.96 -7.01 -2.38
C HIS A 158 8.83 -6.77 -1.13
N THR A 159 10.02 -6.19 -1.30
CA THR A 159 10.94 -5.91 -0.20
C THR A 159 10.33 -5.02 0.89
N PRO A 160 9.79 -3.81 0.58
CA PRO A 160 9.19 -2.97 1.61
C PRO A 160 7.99 -3.64 2.29
N ILE A 161 7.08 -4.30 1.54
CA ILE A 161 5.91 -4.98 2.13
C ILE A 161 6.32 -5.99 3.21
N PHE A 162 7.30 -6.85 2.92
CA PHE A 162 7.71 -7.91 3.85
C PHE A 162 8.54 -7.37 5.01
N ARG A 163 9.43 -6.38 4.78
CA ARG A 163 10.17 -5.70 5.86
C ARG A 163 9.23 -4.98 6.82
N ASP A 164 8.25 -4.24 6.32
CA ASP A 164 7.23 -3.54 7.12
C ASP A 164 6.27 -4.51 7.83
N SER A 165 6.27 -5.78 7.42
CA SER A 165 5.59 -6.86 8.12
C SER A 165 6.41 -7.46 9.27
N GLY A 166 7.66 -7.03 9.47
CA GLY A 166 8.55 -7.55 10.51
C GLY A 166 9.29 -8.83 10.10
N LEU A 167 9.38 -9.11 8.80
CA LEU A 167 10.08 -10.29 8.26
C LEU A 167 11.46 -9.89 7.74
N GLU A 168 12.42 -10.80 7.89
CA GLU A 168 13.73 -10.65 7.25
C GLU A 168 13.59 -10.99 5.77
N VAL A 169 14.17 -10.19 4.88
CA VAL A 169 14.14 -10.44 3.43
C VAL A 169 15.54 -10.80 2.94
N LYS A 170 15.68 -11.99 2.38
CA LYS A 170 16.87 -12.47 1.66
C LYS A 170 16.54 -12.69 0.20
N ASN A 171 17.59 -12.80 -0.61
CA ASN A 171 17.45 -12.96 -2.05
C ASN A 171 18.03 -14.29 -2.52
N TYR A 172 17.45 -14.86 -3.57
CA TYR A 172 18.03 -15.98 -4.32
C TYR A 172 18.19 -15.61 -5.80
N ARG A 173 19.17 -16.25 -6.45
CA ARG A 173 19.46 -16.03 -7.87
C ARG A 173 18.32 -16.57 -8.74
N CYS A 174 17.81 -15.74 -9.64
CA CYS A 174 16.85 -16.15 -10.66
C CYS A 174 17.36 -15.65 -12.03
N ASP A 175 18.07 -16.52 -12.75
CA ASP A 175 18.59 -16.20 -14.08
C ASP A 175 17.47 -16.41 -15.11
N ARG A 176 16.56 -15.45 -15.23
CA ARG A 176 15.64 -15.38 -16.38
C ARG A 176 15.23 -13.94 -16.68
N LEU A 177 15.97 -13.31 -17.59
CA LEU A 177 15.39 -12.38 -18.54
C LEU A 177 14.48 -13.24 -19.44
N LEU A 178 13.17 -13.04 -19.35
CA LEU A 178 12.27 -13.50 -20.40
C LEU A 178 12.56 -12.62 -21.61
N GLU A 179 13.10 -13.23 -22.68
CA GLU A 179 13.06 -12.72 -24.05
C GLU A 179 11.61 -12.51 -24.50
#